data_AF-A0A329R1Q9-F1
#
_entry.id   AF-A0A329R1Q9-F1
#
_cell.length_a   1.000
_cell.length_b   1.000
_cell.length_c   1.000
_cell.angle_alpha   90.00
_cell.angle_beta   90.00
_cell.angle_gamma   90.00
#
_symmetry.space_group_name_H-M   'P 1'
#
loop_
_entity.id
_entity.type
_entity.pdbx_description
1 polymer ?
#
loop_
_entity_poly.entity_id
_entity_poly.type
_entity_poly.pdbx_seq_one_letter_code
_entity_poly.pdbx_strand_id
1 'polypeptide(L)' 'MSKTTAITVDLSAQTIDAAVKPAMHYTPAILSVSGTFGSVELMADDDQLAAVADAISQHFKSKEKSA' A
#
# COMPACT_ATOMS: atom_id res chain seq x y z
N MET A 1 -10.57 8.64 21.47
CA MET A 1 -9.94 9.58 20.51
C MET A 1 -9.22 8.77 19.46
N SER A 2 -9.76 8.62 18.25
CA SER A 2 -8.96 8.13 17.13
C SER A 2 -7.98 9.23 16.75
N LYS A 3 -6.70 9.03 17.03
CA LYS A 3 -5.65 9.88 16.43
C LYS A 3 -5.51 9.44 14.98
N THR A 4 -6.08 10.21 14.06
CA THR A 4 -5.80 10.04 12.64
C THR A 4 -4.40 10.56 12.38
N THR A 5 -3.44 9.65 12.28
CA THR A 5 -2.07 9.99 11.86
C THR A 5 -1.99 9.79 10.34
N ALA A 6 -1.84 10.88 9.60
CA ALA A 6 -1.54 10.80 8.17
C ALA A 6 -0.04 10.59 7.97
N ILE A 7 0.33 9.62 7.15
CA ILE A 7 1.71 9.34 6.76
C ILE A 7 1.80 9.59 5.25
N THR A 8 2.73 10.45 4.83
CA THR A 8 2.95 10.76 3.42
C THR A 8 4.41 10.49 3.08
N VAL A 9 4.63 9.73 2.00
CA VAL A 9 5.95 9.45 1.46
C VAL A 9 5.92 9.82 -0.02
N ASP A 10 6.87 10.65 -0.45
CA ASP A 10 7.03 11.03 -1.85
C ASP A 10 7.89 9.98 -2.59
N LEU A 11 7.28 9.33 -3.58
CA LEU A 11 7.90 8.26 -4.38
C LEU A 11 8.21 8.71 -5.83
N SER A 12 7.94 9.97 -6.18
CA SER A 12 7.91 10.45 -7.57
C SER A 12 9.23 10.31 -8.36
N ALA A 13 10.37 10.27 -7.66
CA ALA A 13 11.71 10.15 -8.26
C ALA A 13 12.45 8.87 -7.85
N GLN A 14 11.74 7.84 -7.37
CA GLN A 14 12.36 6.64 -6.81
C GLN A 14 11.85 5.35 -7.46
N THR A 15 12.77 4.42 -7.71
CA THR A 15 12.39 3.02 -7.93
C THR A 15 12.01 2.43 -6.58
N ILE A 16 10.86 1.76 -6.54
CA ILE A 16 10.36 1.10 -5.34
C ILE A 16 10.19 -0.40 -5.60
N ASP A 17 10.28 -1.18 -4.53
CA ASP A 17 9.82 -2.57 -4.48
C ASP A 17 8.62 -2.66 -3.54
N ALA A 18 7.55 -3.32 -3.97
CA ALA A 18 6.34 -3.48 -3.18
C ALA A 18 5.96 -4.96 -3.12
N ALA A 19 5.79 -5.48 -1.91
CA ALA A 19 5.46 -6.88 -1.68
C ALA A 19 4.49 -7.03 -0.50
N VAL A 20 3.61 -8.03 -0.59
CA VAL A 20 2.76 -8.45 0.52
C VAL A 20 3.38 -9.68 1.17
N LYS A 21 3.78 -9.55 2.44
CA LYS A 21 4.17 -10.68 3.28
C LYS A 21 2.88 -11.33 3.82
N PRO A 22 2.73 -12.66 3.73
CA PRO A 22 1.54 -13.34 4.20
C PRO A 22 1.37 -13.21 5.72
N ALA A 23 0.14 -13.33 6.21
CA ALA A 23 -0.14 -13.37 7.63
C ALA A 23 0.58 -14.56 8.31
N MET A 24 1.00 -14.35 9.56
CA MET A 24 1.48 -15.41 10.46
C MET A 24 0.50 -15.56 11.63
N HIS A 25 0.68 -16.59 12.45
CA HIS A 25 -0.30 -17.03 13.47
C HIS A 25 -0.83 -15.93 14.41
N TYR A 26 -0.05 -14.87 14.66
CA TYR A 26 -0.45 -13.73 15.51
C TYR A 26 -0.25 -12.37 14.84
N THR A 27 0.09 -12.34 13.55
CA THR A 27 0.37 -11.09 12.83
C THR A 27 -0.36 -11.07 11.50
N PRO A 28 -1.14 -10.02 11.20
CA PRO A 28 -1.81 -9.88 9.90
C PRO A 28 -0.79 -9.77 8.77
N ALA A 29 -1.27 -9.82 7.54
CA ALA A 29 -0.43 -9.60 6.37
C ALA A 29 0.17 -8.19 6.39
N ILE A 30 1.34 -8.04 5.74
CA ILE A 30 2.08 -6.78 5.72
C ILE A 30 2.35 -6.40 4.27
N LEU A 31 1.73 -5.31 3.82
CA LEU A 31 2.15 -4.63 2.60
C LEU A 31 3.38 -3.78 2.92
N SER A 32 4.52 -4.15 2.34
CA SER A 32 5.79 -3.43 2.49
C SER A 32 6.10 -2.71 1.19
N VAL A 33 6.39 -1.41 1.28
CA VAL A 33 6.93 -0.60 0.17
C VAL A 33 8.32 -0.14 0.59
N SER A 34 9.32 -0.50 -0.19
CA SER A 34 10.73 -0.20 0.10
C SER A 34 11.40 0.56 -1.04
N GLY A 35 12.36 1.41 -0.68
CA GLY A 35 13.14 2.23 -1.61
C GLY A 35 14.38 2.79 -0.92
N THR A 36 15.03 3.79 -1.53
CA THR A 36 16.24 4.41 -0.94
C THR A 36 15.95 5.19 0.35
N PHE A 37 14.68 5.57 0.57
CA PHE A 37 14.19 6.20 1.79
C PHE A 37 13.98 5.23 2.96
N GLY A 38 14.17 3.93 2.77
CA GLY A 38 13.83 2.88 3.74
C GLY A 38 12.53 2.16 3.34
N SER A 39 11.72 1.77 4.33
CA SER A 39 10.50 1.00 4.11
C SER A 39 9.31 1.54 4.90
N VAL A 40 8.13 1.51 4.27
CA VAL A 40 6.84 1.74 4.91
C VAL A 40 6.09 0.41 4.93
N GLU A 41 5.57 0.03 6.09
CA GLU A 41 4.82 -1.21 6.28
C GLU A 41 3.40 -0.90 6.72
N LEU A 42 2.42 -1.45 5.99
CA LEU A 42 1.00 -1.43 6.34
C LEU A 42 0.61 -2.83 6.79
N MET A 43 0.34 -2.98 8.08
CA MET A 43 -0.27 -4.18 8.65
C MET A 43 -1.77 -4.13 8.41
N ALA A 44 -2.29 -5.10 7.65
CA ALA A 44 -3.68 -5.12 7.22
C ALA A 44 -4.18 -6.57 7.05
N ASP A 45 -5.46 -6.78 7.28
CA ASP A 45 -6.12 -8.05 6.91
C ASP A 45 -6.40 -8.12 5.41
N ASP A 46 -6.89 -9.28 4.94
CA ASP A 46 -7.10 -9.53 3.52
C ASP A 46 -8.17 -8.61 2.91
N ASP A 47 -9.23 -8.27 3.66
CA ASP A 47 -10.30 -7.36 3.20
C ASP A 47 -9.76 -5.94 3.03
N GLN A 48 -8.91 -5.49 3.96
CA GLN A 48 -8.25 -4.19 3.89
C GLN A 48 -7.24 -4.12 2.73
N LEU A 49 -6.45 -5.18 2.51
CA LEU A 49 -5.53 -5.25 1.37
C LEU A 49 -6.28 -5.27 0.03
N ALA A 50 -7.41 -5.97 -0.05
CA ALA A 50 -8.27 -5.96 -1.22
C ALA A 50 -8.79 -4.55 -1.54
N ALA A 51 -9.23 -3.80 -0.52
CA ALA A 51 -9.67 -2.41 -0.70
C ALA A 51 -8.56 -1.50 -1.25
N VAL A 52 -7.30 -1.69 -0.80
CA VAL A 52 -6.14 -0.96 -1.35
C VAL A 52 -5.89 -1.34 -2.81
N ALA A 53 -5.91 -2.64 -3.13
CA ALA A 53 -5.70 -3.13 -4.49
C ALA A 53 -6.78 -2.62 -5.47
N ASP A 54 -8.04 -2.60 -5.03
CA ASP A 54 -9.16 -2.08 -5.81
C ASP A 54 -9.02 -0.58 -6.08
N ALA A 55 -8.66 0.22 -5.08
CA ALA A 55 -8.45 1.66 -5.25
C ALA A 55 -7.34 1.97 -6.27
N ILE A 56 -6.22 1.24 -6.20
CA ILE A 56 -5.12 1.35 -7.18
C ILE A 56 -5.60 0.95 -8.58
N SER A 57 -6.30 -0.17 -8.69
CA SER A 57 -6.81 -0.67 -9.97
C SER A 57 -7.80 0.29 -10.61
N GLN A 58 -8.69 0.91 -9.82
CA GLN A 58 -9.65 1.91 -10.29
C GLN A 58 -8.96 3.17 -10.82
N HIS A 59 -7.90 3.65 -10.17
CA HIS A 59 -7.12 4.79 -10.64
C HIS A 59 -6.56 4.54 -12.04
N PHE A 60 -5.94 3.38 -12.30
CA PHE A 60 -5.42 3.06 -13.62
C PHE A 60 -6.51 2.90 -14.67
N LYS A 61 -7.62 2.20 -14.35
CA LYS A 61 -8.79 2.10 -15.25
C LYS A 61 -9.37 3.46 -15.62
N SER A 62 -9.37 4.42 -14.70
CA SER A 62 -9.88 5.78 -14.97
C SER A 62 -9.02 6.55 -15.98
N LYS A 63 -7.71 6.30 -15.99
CA LYS A 63 -6.77 6.91 -16.94
C LYS A 63 -6.92 6.34 -18.34
N GLU A 64 -7.17 5.03 -18.45
CA GLU A 64 -7.40 4.37 -19.74
C GLU A 64 -8.68 4.85 -20.44
N LYS A 65 -9.73 5.20 -19.68
CA LYS A 65 -10.97 5.75 -20.26
C LYS A 65 -10.88 7.22 -20.66
N SER A 66 -9.83 7.91 -20.24
CA SER A 66 -9.63 9.35 -20.48
C SER A 66 -8.60 9.63 -21.59
N ALA A 67 -8.05 8.57 -22.20
CA ALA A 67 -7.14 8.60 -23.34
C ALA A 67 -7.86 8.12 -24.61
#